data_AF-A0A1V5KTB5-F1
#
_entry.id   AF-A0A1V5KTB5-F1
#
_cell.length_a   1.000
_cell.length_b   1.000
_cell.length_c   1.000
_cell.angle_alpha   90.00
_cell.angle_beta   90.00
_cell.angle_gamma   90.00
#
_symmetry.space_group_name_H-M   'P 1'
#
loop_
_entity.id
_entity.type
_entity.pdbx_description
1 polymer ?
#
loop_
_entity_poly.entity_id
_entity_poly.type
_entity_poly.pdbx_seq_one_letter_code
_entity_poly.pdbx_strand_id
1 'polypeptide(L)'
;MVDVTGGTSGSVDAYAKLAIAGVGTLVVMHMSEKHRKEAEKHHINVVVAGHMASDSLGLNLVLDQLAQRGVEVIPCAGLIRYERKG
;
A
#
# COMPACT_ATOMS: atom_id res chain seq x y z
N MET A 1 -7.17 1.52 -13.43
CA MET A 1 -6.53 0.42 -12.69
C MET A 1 -5.69 1.06 -11.59
N VAL A 2 -5.98 0.77 -10.32
CA VAL A 2 -5.23 1.29 -9.16
C VAL A 2 -4.45 0.10 -8.61
N ASP A 3 -3.13 0.15 -8.67
CA ASP A 3 -2.27 -0.88 -8.08
C ASP A 3 -1.92 -0.45 -6.65
N VAL A 4 -2.16 -1.34 -5.68
CA VAL A 4 -1.79 -1.17 -4.27
C VAL A 4 -0.91 -2.37 -3.93
N THR A 5 0.40 -2.20 -4.05
CA THR A 5 1.34 -3.30 -3.85
C THR A 5 1.57 -3.54 -2.36
N GLY A 6 1.12 -4.68 -1.83
CA GLY A 6 1.37 -5.14 -0.45
C GLY A 6 2.72 -5.83 -0.26
N GLY A 7 3.77 -5.36 -0.94
CA GLY A 7 5.09 -5.98 -0.98
C GLY A 7 6.24 -4.98 -0.86
N THR A 8 7.47 -5.46 -0.99
CA THR A 8 8.66 -4.61 -0.97
C THR A 8 8.80 -3.82 -2.28
N SER A 9 9.74 -2.87 -2.33
CA SER A 9 10.05 -2.13 -3.56
C SER A 9 10.47 -3.12 -4.67
N GLY A 10 9.73 -3.17 -5.78
CA GLY A 10 10.02 -4.03 -6.95
C GLY A 10 11.31 -3.62 -7.68
N SER A 11 11.54 -4.11 -8.91
CA SER A 11 12.71 -3.66 -9.69
C SER A 11 12.57 -2.21 -10.16
N VAL A 12 13.66 -1.45 -10.15
CA VAL A 12 13.73 -0.09 -10.75
C VAL A 12 13.42 -0.14 -12.25
N ASP A 13 13.76 -1.23 -12.93
CA ASP A 13 13.51 -1.38 -14.37
C ASP A 13 12.01 -1.56 -14.69
N ALA A 14 11.17 -1.77 -13.67
CA ALA A 14 9.73 -1.92 -13.85
C ALA A 14 9.05 -0.60 -14.25
N TYR A 15 9.55 0.56 -13.83
CA TYR A 15 8.90 1.85 -14.11
C TYR A 15 8.81 2.16 -15.61
N ALA A 16 9.88 1.87 -16.36
CA ALA A 16 9.87 2.03 -17.81
C ALA A 16 8.79 1.17 -18.48
N LYS A 17 8.65 -0.09 -18.02
CA LYS A 17 7.63 -1.02 -18.54
C LYS A 17 6.22 -0.59 -18.16
N LEU A 18 6.03 -0.10 -16.94
CA LEU A 18 4.75 0.43 -16.45
C LEU A 18 4.32 1.66 -17.26
N ALA A 19 5.25 2.56 -17.58
CA ALA A 19 4.97 3.71 -18.43
C ALA A 19 4.56 3.29 -19.85
N ILE A 20 5.28 2.33 -20.46
CA ILE A 20 4.92 1.76 -21.77
C ILE A 20 3.52 1.12 -21.74
N ALA A 21 3.17 0.46 -20.62
CA ALA A 21 1.85 -0.12 -20.41
C ALA A 21 0.75 0.92 -20.13
N GLY A 22 1.06 2.23 -20.13
CA GLY A 22 0.10 3.31 -19.93
C GLY A 22 -0.23 3.62 -18.47
N VAL A 23 0.57 3.17 -17.51
CA VAL A 23 0.38 3.49 -16.08
C VAL A 23 0.90 4.89 -15.79
N GLY A 24 0.00 5.83 -15.53
CA GLY A 24 0.34 7.23 -15.23
C GLY A 24 0.47 7.57 -13.74
N THR A 25 -0.03 6.71 -12.84
CA THR A 25 0.00 6.95 -11.39
C THR A 25 0.17 5.64 -10.63
N LEU A 26 1.05 5.65 -9.63
CA LEU A 26 1.28 4.57 -8.68
C LEU A 26 0.89 5.00 -7.26
N VAL A 27 0.18 4.14 -6.55
CA VAL A 27 -0.12 4.30 -5.13
C VAL A 27 0.66 3.25 -4.36
N VAL A 28 1.61 3.70 -3.53
CA VAL A 28 2.57 2.81 -2.84
C VAL A 28 2.59 3.06 -1.34
N MET A 29 3.03 2.06 -0.58
CA MET A 29 3.13 2.15 0.88
C MET A 29 4.39 2.91 1.33
N HIS A 30 5.48 2.77 0.58
CA HIS A 30 6.76 3.43 0.77
C HIS A 30 7.53 3.44 -0.56
N MET A 31 8.51 4.34 -0.69
CA MET A 31 9.37 4.40 -1.88
C MET A 31 10.74 4.96 -1.50
N SER A 32 11.82 4.38 -2.03
CA SER A 32 13.16 4.95 -1.85
C SER A 32 13.45 6.04 -2.90
N GLU A 33 14.42 6.91 -2.63
CA GLU A 33 14.79 8.00 -3.55
C GLU A 33 15.18 7.51 -4.96
N LYS A 34 15.84 6.34 -5.06
CA LYS A 34 16.20 5.75 -6.36
C LYS A 34 14.95 5.43 -7.19
N HIS A 35 13.95 4.84 -6.55
CA HIS A 35 12.68 4.49 -7.18
C HIS A 35 11.86 5.73 -7.54
N ARG A 36 11.84 6.75 -6.66
CA ARG A 36 11.18 8.03 -6.92
C ARG A 36 11.71 8.72 -8.17
N LYS A 37 13.04 8.81 -8.31
CA LYS A 37 13.69 9.42 -9.47
C LYS A 37 13.40 8.67 -10.77
N GLU A 38 13.35 7.34 -10.73
CA GLU A 38 13.03 6.57 -11.94
C GLU A 38 11.56 6.74 -12.33
N ALA A 39 10.63 6.73 -11.37
CA ALA A 39 9.22 7.01 -11.65
C ALA A 39 9.02 8.42 -12.26
N GLU A 40 9.70 9.43 -11.72
CA GLU A 40 9.69 10.81 -12.22
C GLU A 40 10.21 10.89 -13.66
N LYS A 41 11.32 10.21 -13.96
CA LYS A 41 11.91 10.15 -15.30
C LYS A 41 10.95 9.58 -16.35
N HIS A 42 10.09 8.65 -15.98
CA HIS A 42 9.08 8.06 -16.87
C HIS A 42 7.70 8.71 -16.74
N HIS A 43 7.62 9.91 -16.15
CA HIS A 43 6.38 10.69 -15.97
C HIS A 43 5.27 9.96 -15.22
N ILE A 44 5.64 9.09 -14.27
CA ILE A 44 4.70 8.38 -13.41
C ILE A 44 4.51 9.19 -12.13
N ASN A 45 3.26 9.57 -11.84
CA ASN A 45 2.91 10.19 -10.56
C ASN A 45 2.98 9.15 -9.45
N VAL A 46 3.48 9.54 -8.27
CA VAL A 46 3.56 8.63 -7.11
C VAL A 46 2.83 9.25 -5.93
N VAL A 47 1.92 8.46 -5.35
CA VAL A 47 1.26 8.76 -4.08
C VAL A 47 1.76 7.77 -3.03
N VAL A 48 2.42 8.26 -2.00
CA VAL A 48 2.90 7.44 -0.88
C VAL A 48 1.85 7.48 0.23
N ALA A 49 1.09 6.39 0.38
CA ALA A 49 -0.01 6.28 1.35
C ALA A 49 0.45 5.95 2.79
N GLY A 50 1.72 5.58 2.96
CA GLY A 50 2.32 5.25 4.25
C GLY A 50 2.12 3.78 4.64
N HIS A 51 3.19 3.17 5.16
CA HIS A 51 3.26 1.72 5.43
C HIS A 51 2.22 1.27 6.46
N MET A 52 2.28 1.80 7.68
CA MET A 52 1.39 1.39 8.77
C MET A 52 -0.09 1.61 8.46
N ALA A 53 -0.42 2.73 7.81
CA ALA A 53 -1.79 3.03 7.43
C ALA A 53 -2.33 2.03 6.39
N SER A 54 -1.51 1.71 5.39
CA SER A 54 -1.89 0.79 4.32
C SER A 54 -2.04 -0.65 4.81
N ASP A 55 -1.11 -1.12 5.65
CA ASP A 55 -1.20 -2.45 6.26
C ASP A 55 -2.40 -2.55 7.21
N SER A 56 -2.60 -1.53 8.04
CA SER A 56 -3.74 -1.47 8.96
C SER A 56 -5.06 -1.50 8.21
N LEU A 57 -5.18 -0.89 7.03
CA LEU A 57 -6.41 -0.93 6.23
C LEU A 57 -6.83 -2.39 5.93
N GLY A 58 -5.87 -3.18 5.44
CA GLY A 58 -6.07 -4.61 5.13
C GLY A 58 -6.32 -5.45 6.38
N LEU A 59 -5.48 -5.28 7.41
CA LEU A 59 -5.63 -6.02 8.67
C LEU A 59 -6.97 -5.74 9.34
N ASN A 60 -7.44 -4.49 9.34
CA ASN A 60 -8.76 -4.17 9.89
C ASN A 60 -9.88 -4.99 9.23
N LEU A 61 -9.86 -5.18 7.91
CA LEU A 61 -10.90 -5.96 7.21
C LEU A 61 -10.93 -7.42 7.68
N VAL A 62 -9.76 -8.01 7.93
CA VAL A 62 -9.64 -9.39 8.42
C VAL A 62 -10.02 -9.48 9.91
N LEU A 63 -9.51 -8.55 10.72
CA LEU A 63 -9.75 -8.52 12.17
C LEU A 63 -11.20 -8.23 12.51
N ASP A 64 -11.91 -7.42 11.71
CA ASP A 64 -13.35 -7.19 11.85
C ASP A 64 -14.12 -8.53 11.80
N GLN A 65 -13.77 -9.44 10.88
CA GLN A 65 -14.44 -10.74 10.78
C GLN A 65 -14.14 -11.68 11.96
N LEU A 66 -12.93 -11.59 12.54
CA LEU A 66 -12.57 -12.37 13.72
C LEU A 66 -13.26 -11.82 14.98
N ALA A 67 -13.29 -10.50 15.13
CA ALA A 67 -13.98 -9.83 16.24
C ALA A 67 -15.48 -10.17 16.26
N GLN A 68 -16.14 -10.20 15.10
CA GLN A 68 -17.54 -10.63 14.98
C GLN A 68 -17.80 -12.07 15.45
N ARG A 69 -16.77 -12.93 15.45
CA ARG A 69 -16.84 -14.31 15.95
C ARG A 69 -16.48 -14.42 17.43
N GLY A 70 -16.37 -13.30 18.14
CA GLY A 70 -16.07 -13.23 19.56
C GLY A 70 -14.58 -13.29 19.89
N VAL A 71 -13.68 -13.12 18.92
CA VAL A 71 -12.24 -13.06 19.18
C VAL A 71 -11.86 -11.66 19.66
N GLU A 72 -11.24 -11.56 20.83
CA GLU A 72 -10.70 -10.30 21.33
C GLU A 72 -9.47 -9.87 20.51
N VAL A 73 -9.43 -8.60 20.10
CA VAL A 73 -8.33 -8.02 19.32
C VAL A 73 -7.68 -6.88 20.09
N ILE A 74 -6.44 -7.07 20.52
CA ILE A 74 -5.64 -6.03 21.20
C ILE A 74 -4.63 -5.44 20.20
N PRO A 75 -4.79 -4.19 19.74
CA PRO A 75 -3.86 -3.58 18.80
C PRO A 75 -2.52 -3.25 19.45
N CYS A 76 -1.43 -3.58 18.76
CA CYS A 76 -0.06 -3.32 19.19
C CYS A 76 0.86 -3.07 17.97
N ALA A 77 2.13 -2.73 18.23
CA ALA A 77 3.17 -2.57 17.21
C ALA A 77 2.80 -1.64 16.03
N GLY A 78 2.01 -0.59 16.31
CA GLY A 78 1.59 0.41 15.32
C GLY A 78 0.42 -0.01 14.42
N LEU A 79 -0.27 -1.12 14.73
CA LEU A 79 -1.58 -1.43 14.14
C LEU A 79 -2.58 -0.31 14.47
N ILE A 80 -3.04 0.40 13.45
CA ILE A 80 -4.10 1.40 13.56
C ILE A 80 -5.43 0.67 13.47
N ARG A 81 -5.93 0.18 14.62
CA ARG A 81 -7.21 -0.51 14.68
C ARG A 81 -8.36 0.48 14.58
N TYR A 82 -9.24 0.25 13.59
CA TYR A 82 -10.52 0.93 13.47
C TYR A 82 -11.60 -0.10 13.22
N GLU A 83 -12.48 -0.28 14.21
CA GLU A 83 -13.59 -1.21 14.11
C GLU A 83 -14.69 -0.62 13.23
N ARG A 84 -14.97 -1.32 12.12
CA ARG A 84 -16.01 -0.91 11.19
C ARG A 84 -17.33 -1.50 11.66
N LYS A 85 -18.30 -0.64 11.94
CA LYS A 85 -19.69 -1.05 12.18
C LYS A 85 -20.30 -1.47 10.83
N GLY A 86 -20.25 -2.77 10.55
CA GLY A 86 -21.03 -3.43 9.50
C GLY A 86 -22.40 -3.83 10.01
#